data_AF-X8C8J3-F1
#
_entry.id   AF-X8C8J3-F1
#
_cell.length_a   1.000
_cell.length_b   1.000
_cell.length_c   1.000
_cell.angle_alpha   90.00
_cell.angle_beta   90.00
_cell.angle_gamma   90.00
#
_symmetry.space_group_name_H-M   'P 1'
#
loop_
_entity.id
_entity.type
_entity.pdbx_description
1 polymer ?
#
loop_
_entity_poly.entity_id
_entity_poly.type
_entity_poly.pdbx_seq_one_letter_code
_entity_poly.pdbx_strand_id
1 'polypeptide(L)'
;MMVFAGAGYWWFDGYTLVQQRYWQGIAHDRPFQYWGWANLAEVVCAIGLGSVAGLGRLFDRDAIRQRSGLHLLLLAMVTAIVCADLSMLSKAETERIWLPFTVWLTAAPALLPARSHRLWLALNVVGALVLNSIIFTNW
;
A
#
# COMPACT_ATOMS: atom_id res chain seq x y z
N MET A 1 12.54 23.16 -8.76
CA MET A 1 11.61 23.25 -9.90
C MET A 1 12.14 24.18 -11.00
N MET A 2 12.47 25.45 -10.71
CA MET A 2 12.95 26.42 -11.73
C MET A 2 14.26 26.03 -12.45
N VAL A 3 15.23 25.43 -11.74
CA VAL A 3 16.51 25.00 -12.35
C VAL A 3 16.31 23.94 -13.45
N PHE A 4 15.38 23.00 -13.23
CA PHE A 4 15.05 21.97 -14.22
C PHE A 4 14.30 22.56 -15.42
N ALA A 5 13.33 23.45 -15.18
CA ALA A 5 12.62 24.14 -16.24
C ALA A 5 13.56 25.02 -17.08
N GLY A 6 14.52 25.69 -16.44
CA GLY A 6 15.57 26.48 -17.12
C GLY A 6 16.57 25.63 -17.91
N ALA A 7 16.75 24.36 -17.55
CA ALA A 7 17.54 23.38 -18.30
C ALA A 7 16.73 22.66 -19.40
N GLY A 8 15.49 23.08 -19.66
CA GLY A 8 14.61 22.51 -20.68
C GLY A 8 13.86 21.25 -20.25
N TYR A 9 13.90 20.86 -18.97
CA TYR A 9 13.16 19.72 -18.43
C TYR A 9 11.87 20.18 -17.75
N TRP A 10 10.73 19.84 -18.36
CA TRP A 10 9.41 20.08 -17.81
C TRP A 10 8.83 18.79 -17.21
N TRP A 11 8.51 18.82 -15.92
CA TRP A 11 8.06 17.64 -15.19
C TRP A 11 6.80 17.00 -15.75
N PHE A 12 5.86 17.80 -16.28
CA PHE A 12 4.64 17.29 -16.89
C PHE A 12 4.90 16.58 -18.22
N ASP A 13 5.88 17.05 -19.01
CA ASP A 13 6.28 16.37 -20.24
C ASP A 13 6.95 15.04 -19.90
N GLY A 14 7.82 15.03 -18.89
CA GLY A 14 8.42 13.80 -18.36
C GLY A 14 7.37 12.78 -17.90
N TYR A 15 6.35 13.23 -17.16
CA TYR A 15 5.23 12.38 -16.73
C TYR A 15 4.46 11.80 -17.92
N THR A 16 4.14 12.63 -18.91
CA THR A 16 3.39 12.21 -20.12
C THR A 16 4.18 11.19 -20.94
N LEU A 17 5.50 11.39 -21.07
CA LEU A 17 6.39 10.48 -21.78
C LEU A 17 6.54 9.12 -21.05
N VAL A 18 6.63 9.13 -19.71
CA VAL A 18 6.63 7.89 -18.91
C VAL A 18 5.32 7.14 -19.08
N GLN A 19 4.18 7.83 -19.06
CA GLN A 19 2.88 7.21 -19.28
C GLN A 19 2.80 6.60 -20.69
N GLN A 20 3.20 7.33 -21.73
CA GLN A 20 3.25 6.80 -23.10
C GLN A 20 4.13 5.55 -23.20
N ARG A 21 5.33 5.56 -22.60
CA ARG A 21 6.25 4.42 -22.64
C ARG A 21 5.71 3.20 -21.87
N TYR A 22 5.03 3.43 -20.74
CA TYR A 22 4.39 2.39 -19.95
C TYR A 22 3.30 1.68 -20.76
N TRP A 23 2.43 2.44 -21.45
CA TRP A 23 1.37 1.89 -22.30
C TRP A 23 1.88 1.23 -23.58
N GLN A 24 3.00 1.71 -24.14
CA GLN A 24 3.69 1.06 -25.27
C GLN A 24 4.44 -0.22 -24.88
N GLY A 25 4.64 -0.46 -23.59
CA GLY A 25 5.36 -1.62 -23.06
C GLY A 25 4.44 -2.65 -22.43
N ILE A 26 4.81 -3.08 -21.23
CA ILE A 26 4.29 -4.27 -20.53
C ILE A 26 2.86 -4.08 -20.00
N ALA A 27 2.27 -2.88 -20.13
CA ALA A 27 0.91 -2.60 -19.65
C ALA A 27 -0.15 -3.52 -20.27
N HIS A 28 0.09 -4.03 -21.49
CA HIS A 28 -0.81 -4.94 -22.21
C HIS A 28 -0.70 -6.40 -21.72
N ASP A 29 0.43 -6.79 -21.15
CA ASP A 29 0.68 -8.13 -20.61
C ASP A 29 0.15 -8.29 -19.17
N ARG A 30 -0.27 -7.20 -18.54
CA ARG A 30 -0.80 -7.16 -17.16
C ARG A 30 -2.31 -6.81 -17.17
N PRO A 31 -3.20 -7.83 -17.32
CA PRO A 31 -4.64 -7.59 -17.36
C PRO A 31 -5.11 -6.98 -16.03
N PHE A 32 -5.87 -5.87 -16.12
CA PHE A 32 -6.38 -5.16 -14.94
C PHE A 32 -7.33 -6.03 -14.10
N GLN A 33 -8.07 -6.94 -14.75
CA GLN A 33 -8.97 -7.88 -14.08
C GLN A 33 -8.25 -8.81 -13.10
N TYR A 34 -6.97 -9.12 -13.33
CA TYR A 34 -6.17 -9.93 -12.41
C TYR A 34 -5.41 -9.03 -11.42
N TRP A 35 -4.69 -8.04 -11.95
CA TRP A 35 -3.79 -7.23 -11.13
C TRP A 35 -4.49 -6.24 -10.20
N GLY A 36 -5.70 -5.77 -10.52
CA GLY A 36 -6.45 -4.87 -9.63
C GLY A 36 -6.79 -5.50 -8.29
N TRP A 37 -7.18 -6.78 -8.26
CA TRP A 37 -7.44 -7.46 -6.98
C TRP A 37 -6.19 -8.16 -6.41
N ALA A 38 -5.29 -8.67 -7.27
CA ALA A 38 -4.07 -9.33 -6.80
C ALA A 38 -3.17 -8.35 -6.03
N ASN A 39 -3.06 -7.10 -6.49
CA ASN A 39 -2.36 -6.03 -5.79
C ASN A 39 -2.91 -5.82 -4.36
N LEU A 40 -4.24 -5.78 -4.21
CA LEU A 40 -4.88 -5.60 -2.92
C LEU A 40 -4.70 -6.82 -2.01
N ALA A 41 -4.79 -8.02 -2.57
CA ALA A 41 -4.53 -9.27 -1.85
C ALA A 41 -3.08 -9.32 -1.35
N GLU A 42 -2.11 -8.87 -2.16
CA GLU A 42 -0.71 -8.76 -1.75
C GLU A 42 -0.54 -7.83 -0.55
N VAL A 43 -1.18 -6.65 -0.56
CA VAL A 43 -1.16 -5.73 0.60
C VAL A 43 -1.71 -6.40 1.84
N VAL A 44 -2.85 -7.08 1.73
CA VAL A 44 -3.47 -7.80 2.85
C VAL A 44 -2.52 -8.86 3.42
N CYS A 45 -1.84 -9.61 2.55
CA CYS A 45 -0.81 -10.57 2.95
C CYS A 45 0.40 -9.88 3.60
N ALA A 46 0.86 -8.76 3.05
CA ALA A 46 2.04 -8.04 3.53
C ALA A 46 1.83 -7.37 4.90
N ILE A 47 0.67 -6.76 5.13
CA ILE A 47 0.39 -6.06 6.40
C ILE A 47 -0.03 -7.02 7.52
N GLY A 48 -0.47 -8.23 7.15
CA GLY A 48 -0.90 -9.28 8.07
C GLY A 48 -2.32 -9.09 8.63
N LEU A 49 -2.92 -10.21 9.05
CA LEU A 49 -4.32 -10.29 9.50
C LEU A 49 -4.64 -9.37 10.68
N GLY A 50 -3.67 -9.13 11.58
CA GLY A 50 -3.88 -8.21 12.70
C GLY A 50 -4.04 -6.77 12.26
N SER A 51 -3.35 -6.38 11.21
CA SER A 51 -3.43 -5.04 10.65
C SER A 51 -4.74 -4.85 9.89
N VAL A 52 -5.20 -5.87 9.17
CA VAL A 52 -6.53 -5.91 8.53
C VAL A 52 -7.64 -5.75 9.58
N ALA A 53 -7.55 -6.48 10.69
CA ALA A 53 -8.51 -6.36 11.79
C ALA A 53 -8.50 -4.96 12.41
N GLY A 54 -7.33 -4.34 12.54
CA GLY A 54 -7.17 -2.95 12.99
C GLY A 54 -7.78 -1.94 12.03
N LEU A 55 -7.62 -2.14 10.72
CA LEU A 55 -8.24 -1.32 9.67
C LEU A 55 -9.77 -1.40 9.70
N GLY A 56 -10.35 -2.49 10.20
CA GLY A 56 -11.79 -2.59 10.45
C GLY A 56 -12.33 -1.52 11.42
N ARG A 57 -11.46 -0.93 12.25
CA ARG A 57 -11.79 0.19 13.16
C ARG A 57 -11.35 1.56 12.66
N LEU A 58 -10.82 1.64 11.45
CA LEU A 58 -10.32 2.88 10.87
C LEU A 58 -11.41 3.96 10.71
N PHE A 59 -12.65 3.53 10.45
CA PHE A 59 -13.79 4.41 10.18
C PHE A 59 -14.55 4.83 11.45
N ASP A 60 -13.84 5.05 12.55
CA ASP A 60 -14.42 5.64 13.76
C ASP A 60 -14.65 7.14 13.57
N ARG A 61 -15.92 7.54 13.45
CA ARG A 61 -16.33 8.93 13.19
C ARG A 61 -15.88 9.88 14.30
N ASP A 62 -15.89 9.44 15.55
CA ASP A 62 -15.52 10.30 16.68
C ASP A 62 -14.01 10.52 16.71
N ALA A 63 -13.22 9.48 16.44
CA ALA A 63 -11.76 9.58 16.37
C ALA A 63 -11.28 10.43 15.16
N ILE A 64 -11.98 10.33 14.03
CA ILE A 64 -11.72 11.17 12.85
C ILE A 64 -12.07 12.64 13.15
N ARG A 65 -13.22 12.89 13.80
CA ARG A 65 -13.64 14.25 14.19
C ARG A 65 -12.69 14.88 15.20
N GLN A 66 -12.13 14.08 16.10
CA GLN A 66 -11.09 14.49 17.05
C GLN A 66 -9.69 14.61 16.41
N ARG A 67 -9.57 14.37 15.10
CA ARG A 67 -8.30 14.42 14.35
C ARG A 67 -7.20 13.56 14.98
N SER A 68 -7.56 12.36 15.42
CA SER A 68 -6.57 11.39 15.88
C SER A 68 -5.53 11.13 14.79
N GLY A 69 -4.27 11.46 15.07
CA GLY A 69 -3.19 11.39 14.07
C GLY A 69 -3.04 10.01 13.44
N LEU A 70 -3.26 8.95 14.22
CA LEU A 70 -3.18 7.57 13.75
C LEU A 70 -4.31 7.23 12.76
N HIS A 71 -5.56 7.67 13.03
CA HIS A 71 -6.68 7.46 12.12
C HIS A 71 -6.49 8.21 10.81
N LEU A 72 -6.07 9.48 10.89
CA LEU A 72 -5.82 10.31 9.70
C LEU A 72 -4.67 9.75 8.86
N LEU A 73 -3.59 9.30 9.49
CA LEU A 73 -2.45 8.70 8.80
C LEU A 73 -2.85 7.42 8.09
N LEU A 74 -3.51 6.49 8.78
CA LEU A 74 -3.95 5.23 8.18
C LEU A 74 -4.96 5.47 7.05
N LEU A 75 -5.89 6.43 7.21
CA LEU A 75 -6.86 6.78 6.18
C LEU A 75 -6.20 7.41 4.95
N ALA A 76 -5.18 8.26 5.16
CA ALA A 76 -4.37 8.80 4.08
C ALA A 76 -3.60 7.70 3.33
N MET A 77 -3.02 6.72 4.04
CA MET A 77 -2.30 5.60 3.42
C MET A 77 -3.24 4.68 2.61
N VAL A 78 -4.40 4.32 3.16
CA VAL A 78 -5.42 3.55 2.42
C VAL A 78 -5.88 4.31 1.18
N THR A 79 -6.12 5.62 1.32
CA THR A 79 -6.53 6.46 0.19
C THR A 79 -5.43 6.53 -0.88
N ALA A 80 -4.17 6.69 -0.48
CA ALA A 80 -3.04 6.70 -1.40
C ALA A 80 -2.92 5.37 -2.18
N ILE A 81 -3.11 4.23 -1.50
CA ILE A 81 -3.11 2.90 -2.13
C ILE A 81 -4.26 2.77 -3.13
N VAL A 82 -5.48 3.18 -2.77
CA VAL A 82 -6.63 3.15 -3.69
C VAL A 82 -6.41 4.07 -4.89
N CYS A 83 -5.91 5.29 -4.68
CA CYS A 83 -5.56 6.21 -5.76
C CYS A 83 -4.47 5.63 -6.67
N ALA A 84 -3.46 4.96 -6.09
CA ALA A 84 -2.40 4.30 -6.84
C ALA A 84 -2.94 3.12 -7.66
N ASP A 85 -3.81 2.28 -7.08
CA ASP A 85 -4.40 1.15 -7.79
C ASP A 85 -5.30 1.60 -8.95
N LEU A 86 -6.14 2.62 -8.70
CA LEU A 86 -6.99 3.24 -9.70
C LEU A 86 -6.20 3.95 -10.81
N SER A 87 -4.96 4.39 -10.53
CA SER A 87 -4.11 5.00 -11.56
C SER A 87 -3.68 4.00 -12.65
N MET A 88 -3.83 2.69 -12.41
CA MET A 88 -3.38 1.60 -13.30
C MET A 88 -1.88 1.57 -13.60
N LEU A 89 -1.09 2.41 -12.93
CA LEU A 89 0.37 2.50 -13.10
C LEU A 89 1.13 1.54 -12.18
N SER A 90 0.48 0.96 -11.16
CA SER A 90 1.12 0.09 -10.16
C SER A 90 0.91 -1.40 -10.40
N LYS A 91 0.46 -1.82 -11.58
CA LYS A 91 0.17 -3.24 -11.87
C LYS A 91 1.45 -4.07 -11.70
N ALA A 92 1.48 -5.00 -10.74
CA ALA A 92 2.62 -5.86 -10.43
C ALA A 92 3.94 -5.12 -10.10
N GLU A 93 3.85 -3.85 -9.65
CA GLU A 93 4.98 -3.11 -9.06
C GLU A 93 4.64 -2.62 -7.64
N THR A 94 3.60 -3.19 -7.06
CA THR A 94 3.12 -3.01 -5.70
C THR A 94 4.23 -3.16 -4.67
N GLU A 95 5.06 -4.20 -4.81
CA GLU A 95 6.23 -4.43 -3.95
C GLU A 95 7.23 -3.26 -3.96
N ARG A 96 7.28 -2.41 -5.00
CA ARG A 96 8.21 -1.26 -5.08
C ARG A 96 7.54 0.06 -4.74
N ILE A 97 6.32 0.26 -5.23
CA ILE A 97 5.62 1.54 -5.13
C ILE A 97 4.87 1.65 -3.79
N TRP A 98 4.36 0.53 -3.26
CA TRP A 98 3.48 0.54 -2.10
C TRP A 98 4.19 0.24 -0.78
N LEU A 99 5.43 -0.25 -0.80
CA LEU A 99 6.24 -0.47 0.41
C LEU A 99 6.26 0.72 1.38
N PRO A 100 6.47 1.98 0.92
CA PRO A 100 6.46 3.14 1.81
C PRO A 100 5.11 3.40 2.47
N PHE A 101 4.00 2.96 1.87
CA PHE A 101 2.65 3.16 2.39
C PHE A 101 2.19 1.99 3.27
N THR A 102 2.51 0.76 2.87
CA THR A 102 2.12 -0.48 3.56
C THR A 102 2.78 -0.63 4.93
N VAL A 103 4.02 -0.14 5.11
CA VAL A 103 4.70 -0.15 6.41
C VAL A 103 3.92 0.59 7.50
N TRP A 104 3.16 1.61 7.14
CA TRP A 104 2.34 2.36 8.09
C TRP A 104 1.07 1.62 8.49
N LEU A 105 0.55 0.78 7.58
CA LEU A 105 -0.64 -0.02 7.85
C LEU A 105 -0.37 -1.11 8.91
N THR A 106 0.88 -1.53 9.11
CA THR A 106 1.22 -2.47 10.20
C THR A 106 1.03 -1.88 11.59
N ALA A 107 0.82 -0.57 11.71
CA ALA A 107 0.46 0.11 12.95
C ALA A 107 -1.05 0.05 13.26
N ALA A 108 -1.89 -0.37 12.31
CA ALA A 108 -3.33 -0.51 12.49
C ALA A 108 -3.78 -1.40 13.69
N PRO A 109 -3.06 -2.47 14.10
CA PRO A 109 -3.43 -3.24 15.28
C PRO A 109 -3.44 -2.42 16.57
N ALA A 110 -2.80 -1.24 16.61
CA ALA A 110 -2.85 -0.33 17.76
C ALA A 110 -4.26 0.25 18.02
N LEU A 111 -5.18 0.14 17.06
CA LEU A 111 -6.60 0.48 17.21
C LEU A 111 -7.42 -0.61 17.91
N LEU A 112 -6.82 -1.78 18.16
CA LEU A 112 -7.49 -2.90 18.83
C LEU A 112 -7.42 -2.73 20.36
N PRO A 113 -8.18 -3.50 21.14
CA PRO A 113 -8.14 -3.37 22.59
C PRO A 113 -6.74 -3.72 23.11
N ALA A 114 -6.23 -2.98 24.10
CA ALA A 114 -4.88 -3.17 24.64
C ALA A 114 -4.59 -4.62 25.10
N ARG A 115 -5.63 -5.33 25.57
CA ARG A 115 -5.54 -6.75 25.96
C ARG A 115 -5.24 -7.70 24.78
N SER A 116 -5.68 -7.32 23.58
CA SER A 116 -5.53 -8.13 22.35
C SER A 116 -4.25 -7.79 21.57
N HIS A 117 -3.56 -6.70 21.88
CA HIS A 117 -2.36 -6.26 21.15
C HIS A 117 -1.30 -7.35 21.04
N ARG A 118 -1.01 -8.06 22.14
CA ARG A 118 0.01 -9.11 22.16
C ARG A 118 -0.37 -10.30 21.28
N LEU A 119 -1.65 -10.66 21.24
CA LEU A 119 -2.16 -11.73 20.38
C LEU A 119 -2.06 -11.35 18.90
N TRP A 120 -2.44 -10.11 18.55
CA TRP A 120 -2.37 -9.63 17.17
C TRP A 120 -0.94 -9.43 16.67
N LEU A 121 -0.03 -8.96 17.53
CA LEU A 121 1.40 -8.94 17.24
C LEU A 121 1.94 -10.34 17.02
N ALA A 122 1.62 -11.30 17.90
CA ALA A 122 2.04 -12.69 17.73
C ALA A 122 1.50 -13.29 16.42
N LEU A 123 0.24 -13.04 16.08
CA LEU A 123 -0.36 -13.46 14.81
C LEU A 123 0.35 -12.86 13.59
N ASN A 124 0.70 -11.57 13.62
CA ASN A 124 1.45 -10.94 12.54
C ASN A 124 2.87 -11.52 12.41
N VAL A 125 3.59 -11.73 13.52
CA VAL A 125 4.92 -12.34 13.50
C VAL A 125 4.87 -13.78 12.99
N VAL A 126 3.93 -14.58 13.50
CA VAL A 126 3.76 -15.97 13.03
C VAL A 126 3.37 -16.00 11.56
N GLY A 127 2.45 -15.14 11.12
CA GLY A 127 2.06 -15.03 9.70
C GLY A 127 3.25 -14.69 8.81
N ALA A 128 4.07 -13.71 9.21
CA ALA A 128 5.28 -13.34 8.48
C ALA A 128 6.30 -14.48 8.42
N LEU A 129 6.52 -15.17 9.55
CA LEU A 129 7.43 -16.33 9.61
C LEU A 129 6.93 -17.48 8.74
N VAL A 130 5.63 -17.77 8.77
CA VAL A 130 5.01 -18.82 7.96
C VAL A 130 5.14 -18.48 6.47
N LEU A 131 4.81 -17.25 6.06
CA LEU A 131 4.98 -16.81 4.69
C LEU A 131 6.45 -16.93 4.24
N ASN A 132 7.39 -16.45 5.05
CA ASN A 132 8.81 -16.54 4.76
C ASN A 132 9.34 -17.99 4.74
N SER A 133 8.71 -18.90 5.49
CA SER A 133 9.13 -20.31 5.55
C SER A 133 8.51 -21.16 4.44
N ILE A 134 7.32 -20.81 3.97
CA ILE A 134 6.60 -21.51 2.89
C ILE A 134 7.07 -21.01 1.52
N ILE A 135 7.27 -19.69 1.39
CA ILE A 135 7.79 -19.09 0.17
C ILE A 135 9.30 -19.24 0.20
N PHE A 136 9.79 -20.34 -0.38
CA PHE A 136 11.21 -20.51 -0.68
C PHE A 136 11.61 -19.50 -1.75
N THR A 137 12.03 -18.32 -1.31
CA THR A 137 12.71 -17.35 -2.17
C THR A 137 14.12 -17.86 -2.40
N ASN A 138 14.29 -18.76 -3.39
CA ASN A 138 15.60 -19.02 -3.96
C ASN A 138 16.05 -17.72 -4.62
N TRP A 139 16.86 -16.95 -3.90
CA TRP A 139 17.61 -15.83 -4.46
C TRP A 139 18.75 -16.35 -5.33
#